data_AF-A0A527ZQ13-F1
#
_entry.id   AF-A0A527ZQ13-F1
#
_cell.length_a   1.000
_cell.length_b   1.000
_cell.length_c   1.000
_cell.angle_alpha   90.00
_cell.angle_beta   90.00
_cell.angle_gamma   90.00
#
_symmetry.space_group_name_H-M   'P 1'
#
loop_
_entity.id
_entity.type
_entity.pdbx_description
1 polymer ?
#
loop_
_entity_poly.entity_id
_entity_poly.type
_entity_poly.pdbx_seq_one_letter_code
_entity_poly.pdbx_strand_id
1 'polypeptide(L)' 'MSPVYLDNNATTRVDPAVVGAMLPFFTEQFGNHSSMHAYGASVAEAVRKARQQLQALIGAGFEDEIIFTSGGTESDSTA' A
#
# COMPACT_ATOMS: atom_id res chain seq x y z
N MET A 1 -10.28 12.85 -32.01
CA MET A 1 -10.61 13.17 -30.59
C MET A 1 -9.79 12.25 -29.72
N SER A 2 -9.15 12.76 -28.67
CA SER A 2 -8.53 11.93 -27.65
C SER A 2 -9.61 11.35 -26.73
N PRO A 3 -9.48 10.09 -26.27
CA PRO A 3 -10.43 9.51 -25.33
C PRO A 3 -10.42 10.28 -24.00
N VAL A 4 -11.59 10.41 -23.38
CA VAL A 4 -11.78 11.04 -22.06
C VAL A 4 -12.29 9.97 -21.08
N TYR A 5 -11.62 9.83 -19.94
CA TYR A 5 -11.97 8.84 -18.91
C TYR A 5 -12.88 9.46 -17.85
N LEU A 6 -14.12 8.97 -17.74
CA LEU A 6 -15.14 9.47 -16.81
C LEU A 6 -15.72 8.37 -15.91
N ASP A 7 -15.00 7.25 -15.74
CA ASP A 7 -15.45 6.08 -14.98
C ASP A 7 -14.66 5.87 -13.66
N ASN A 8 -14.36 6.97 -12.96
CA ASN A 8 -13.51 6.95 -11.77
C ASN A 8 -14.15 6.23 -10.56
N ASN A 9 -15.46 6.01 -10.58
CA ASN A 9 -16.14 5.24 -9.54
C ASN A 9 -15.86 3.74 -9.66
N ALA A 10 -15.53 3.23 -10.85
CA ALA A 10 -15.15 1.84 -11.05
C ALA A 10 -13.69 1.59 -10.65
N THR A 11 -12.78 2.48 -11.04
CA THR A 11 -11.37 2.49 -10.62
C THR A 11 -10.72 3.82 -10.98
N THR A 12 -9.50 4.08 -10.52
CA THR A 12 -8.78 5.32 -10.80
C THR A 12 -7.41 5.06 -11.43
N ARG A 13 -6.93 6.01 -12.23
CA ARG A 13 -5.54 5.99 -12.70
C ARG A 13 -4.62 6.19 -11.50
N VAL A 14 -3.65 5.30 -11.33
CA VAL A 14 -2.60 5.45 -10.30
C VAL A 14 -1.77 6.69 -10.58
N ASP A 15 -1.57 7.52 -9.54
CA ASP A 15 -0.69 8.69 -9.62
C ASP A 15 0.76 8.25 -9.97
N PRO A 16 1.44 8.89 -10.94
CA PRO A 16 2.82 8.55 -11.29
C PRO A 16 3.79 8.55 -10.10
N ALA A 17 3.58 9.41 -9.09
CA ALA A 17 4.40 9.43 -7.87
C ALA A 17 4.19 8.18 -7.02
N VAL A 18 2.96 7.63 -6.99
CA VAL A 18 2.66 6.36 -6.31
C VAL A 18 3.36 5.21 -7.03
N VAL A 19 3.28 5.16 -8.36
CA VAL A 19 4.02 4.15 -9.15
C VAL A 19 5.52 4.22 -8.87
N GLY A 20 6.09 5.43 -8.88
CA GLY A 20 7.50 5.65 -8.58
C GLY A 20 7.90 5.20 -7.17
N ALA A 21 7.04 5.41 -6.17
CA ALA A 21 7.25 4.94 -4.81
C ALA A 21 7.18 3.41 -4.68
N MET A 22 6.38 2.74 -5.53
CA MET A 22 6.20 1.28 -5.49
C MET A 22 7.32 0.51 -6.20
N LEU A 23 7.82 1.02 -7.33
CA LEU A 23 8.76 0.30 -8.19
C LEU A 23 9.99 -0.29 -7.47
N PRO A 24 10.64 0.40 -6.50
CA PRO A 24 11.81 -0.15 -5.82
C PRO A 24 11.56 -1.49 -5.10
N PHE A 25 10.32 -1.76 -4.67
CA PHE A 25 9.95 -3.01 -3.99
C PHE A 25 9.80 -4.20 -4.95
N PHE A 26 9.80 -3.95 -6.26
CA PHE A 26 9.82 -4.99 -7.29
C PHE A 26 11.23 -5.29 -7.82
N THR A 27 12.22 -4.43 -7.52
CA THR A 27 13.56 -4.48 -8.10
C THR A 27 14.66 -4.55 -7.03
N GLU A 28 14.96 -3.47 -6.31
CA GLU A 28 16.10 -3.42 -5.39
C GLU A 28 15.75 -3.87 -3.96
N GLN A 29 14.50 -3.68 -3.54
CA GLN A 29 14.00 -3.93 -2.19
C GLN A 29 12.97 -5.07 -2.17
N PHE A 30 13.32 -6.20 -2.79
CA PHE A 30 12.44 -7.37 -2.96
C PHE A 30 12.39 -8.33 -1.76
N GLY A 31 13.10 -8.02 -0.68
CA GLY A 31 13.23 -8.95 0.45
C GLY A 31 11.93 -9.16 1.21
N ASN A 32 11.76 -10.33 1.82
CA ASN A 32 10.61 -10.59 2.67
C ASN A 32 10.70 -9.74 3.96
N HIS A 33 9.68 -8.92 4.21
CA HIS A 33 9.59 -8.04 5.38
C HIS A 33 9.69 -8.77 6.74
N SER A 34 9.38 -10.06 6.82
CA SER A 34 9.49 -10.84 8.07
C SER A 34 10.90 -11.38 8.32
N SER A 35 11.81 -11.27 7.35
CA SER A 35 13.18 -11.72 7.49
C SER A 35 14.00 -10.77 8.36
N MET A 36 14.77 -11.33 9.31
CA MET A 36 15.67 -10.55 10.19
C MET A 36 16.94 -10.02 9.51
N HIS A 37 17.25 -10.49 8.30
CA HIS A 37 18.44 -10.06 7.56
C HIS A 37 18.23 -8.70 6.86
N ALA A 38 19.33 -8.07 6.42
CA ALA A 38 19.32 -6.72 5.85
C ALA A 38 18.28 -6.50 4.73
N TYR A 39 18.08 -7.49 3.85
CA TYR A 39 17.07 -7.39 2.78
C TYR A 39 15.62 -7.29 3.26
N GLY A 40 15.30 -7.78 4.48
CA GLY A 40 13.96 -7.70 5.05
C GLY A 40 13.74 -6.45 5.89
N ALA A 41 14.79 -6.00 6.60
CA ALA A 41 14.72 -4.86 7.51
C ALA A 41 14.24 -3.57 6.83
N SER A 42 14.75 -3.24 5.63
CA SER A 42 14.35 -2.03 4.90
C SER A 42 12.89 -2.10 4.43
N VAL A 43 12.43 -3.28 4.00
CA VAL A 43 11.05 -3.51 3.55
C VAL A 43 10.07 -3.47 4.72
N ALA A 44 10.45 -4.02 5.88
CA ALA A 44 9.67 -3.94 7.10
C ALA A 44 9.42 -2.49 7.54
N GLU A 45 10.44 -1.63 7.43
CA GLU A 45 10.31 -0.20 7.70
C GLU A 45 9.34 0.48 6.74
N ALA A 46 9.41 0.16 5.44
CA ALA A 46 8.49 0.69 4.45
C ALA A 46 7.03 0.31 4.72
N VAL A 47 6.78 -0.95 5.09
CA VAL A 47 5.43 -1.42 5.47
C VAL A 47 4.92 -0.72 6.72
N ARG A 48 5.78 -0.53 7.74
CA ARG A 48 5.40 0.24 8.95
C ARG A 48 5.06 1.68 8.61
N LYS A 49 5.88 2.34 7.79
CA LYS A 49 5.62 3.71 7.34
C LYS A 49 4.29 3.82 6.58
N ALA A 50 3.99 2.89 5.68
CA ALA A 50 2.71 2.87 4.96
C ALA A 50 1.51 2.75 5.92
N ARG A 51 1.63 1.90 6.94
CA ARG A 51 0.61 1.73 7.99
C ARG A 51 0.40 3.00 8.81
N GLN A 52 1.46 3.69 9.19
CA GLN A 52 1.39 4.97 9.92
C GLN A 52 0.77 6.09 9.09
N GLN A 53 1.08 6.12 7.78
CA GLN A 53 0.43 7.05 6.86
C GLN A 53 -1.07 6.81 6.78
N LEU A 54 -1.49 5.54 6.74
CA LEU A 54 -2.91 5.18 6.74
C LEU A 54 -3.58 5.52 8.08
N GLN A 55 -2.92 5.23 9.21
CA GLN A 55 -3.38 5.62 10.54
C GLN A 55 -3.67 7.13 10.62
N ALA A 56 -2.71 7.96 10.18
CA ALA A 56 -2.88 9.41 10.15
C ALA A 56 -3.99 9.87 9.20
N LEU A 57 -4.14 9.20 8.05
CA LEU A 57 -5.16 9.53 7.06
C LEU A 57 -6.59 9.27 7.56
N ILE A 58 -6.82 8.14 8.24
CA ILE A 58 -8.16 7.73 8.70
C ILE A 58 -8.44 8.09 10.15
N GLY A 59 -7.44 8.55 10.90
CA GLY A 59 -7.58 8.92 12.31
C GLY A 59 -7.70 7.71 13.26
N ALA A 60 -7.07 6.58 12.93
CA ALA A 60 -7.08 5.39 13.79
C ALA A 60 -6.29 5.62 15.09
N GLY A 61 -6.75 5.02 16.19
CA GLY A 61 -6.12 5.16 17.50
C GLY A 61 -4.72 4.53 17.54
N PHE A 62 -4.60 3.33 16.97
CA PHE A 62 -3.33 2.59 16.93
C PHE A 62 -3.05 2.02 15.53
N GLU A 63 -1.77 1.83 15.20
CA GLU A 63 -1.36 1.34 13.87
C GLU A 63 -1.69 -0.15 13.64
N ASP A 64 -1.74 -0.93 14.72
CA ASP A 64 -2.00 -2.37 14.74
C ASP A 64 -3.49 -2.74 14.57
N GLU A 65 -4.40 -1.77 14.68
CA GLU A 65 -5.82 -1.93 14.35
C GLU A 65 -6.08 -1.99 12.84
N ILE A 66 -5.10 -1.57 12.02
CA ILE A 66 -5.20 -1.53 10.56
C ILE A 66 -4.81 -2.91 10.01
N ILE A 67 -5.64 -3.55 9.19
CA ILE A 67 -5.27 -4.80 8.51
C ILE A 67 -5.20 -4.56 7.01
N PHE A 68 -4.08 -4.92 6.38
CA PHE A 68 -3.94 -4.86 4.92
C PHE A 68 -4.55 -6.12 4.31
N THR A 69 -5.62 -5.95 3.53
CA THR A 69 -6.26 -6.98 2.72
C THR A 69 -5.93 -6.76 1.23
N SER A 70 -6.33 -7.68 0.36
CA SER A 70 -6.15 -7.51 -1.09
C SER A 70 -7.12 -6.52 -1.75
N GLY A 71 -8.20 -6.14 -1.05
CA GLY A 71 -9.19 -5.18 -1.56
C GLY A 71 -10.47 -5.14 -0.73
N GLY A 72 -11.41 -4.27 -1.15
CA GLY A 72 -12.66 -4.00 -0.42
C GLY A 72 -13.52 -5.25 -0.19
N THR A 73 -13.65 -6.12 -1.20
CA THR A 73 -14.44 -7.36 -1.08
C THR A 73 -13.90 -8.33 -0.03
N GLU A 74 -12.56 -8.46 0.10
CA GLU A 74 -11.96 -9.29 1.14
C GLU A 74 -12.21 -8.67 2.52
N SER A 75 -12.05 -7.34 2.65
CA SER A 75 -12.35 -6.64 3.91
C SER A 75 -13.79 -6.84 4.34
N ASP A 76 -14.76 -6.64 3.44
CA ASP A 76 -16.19 -6.81 3.72
C ASP A 76 -16.54 -8.24 4.14
N SER A 77 -15.82 -9.24 3.62
CA SER A 77 -16.05 -10.66 3.95
C SER A 77 -15.35 -11.09 5.24
N THR A 78 -14.32 -10.37 5.66
CA THR A 78 -13.50 -10.70 6.84
C THR A 78 -14.11 -10.15 8.13
N ALA A 79 -14.85 -9.04 8.05
CA ALA A 79 -15.41 -8.30 9.18
C ALA A 79 -16.79 -8.78 9.63
#